data_AF-A0A955U3I1-F1
#
_entry.id   AF-A0A955U3I1-F1
#
_cell.length_a   1.000
_cell.length_b   1.000
_cell.length_c   1.000
_cell.angle_alpha   90.00
_cell.angle_beta   90.00
_cell.angle_gamma   90.00
#
_symmetry.space_group_name_H-M   'P 1'
#
loop_
_entity.id
_entity.type
_entity.pdbx_description
1 polymer ?
#
loop_
_entity_poly.entity_id
_entity_poly.type
_entity_poly.pdbx_seq_one_letter_code
_entity_poly.pdbx_strand_id
1 'polypeptide(L)'
;MNEARLNVTWNGQNGDLADAVPADATDAEVLAWATEAVRSGSIAGVAADRRVDLTGFVVDRFPATRELPYPRLFVRPKTPFGAA
;
A
#
# COMPACT_ATOMS: atom_id res chain seq x y z
N MET A 1 -9.65 -13.74 -11.07
CA MET A 1 -8.59 -13.23 -10.18
C MET A 1 -9.27 -12.46 -9.07
N ASN A 2 -8.86 -12.62 -7.81
CA ASN A 2 -9.41 -11.85 -6.70
C ASN A 2 -8.64 -10.53 -6.61
N GLU A 3 -9.30 -9.41 -6.80
CA GLU A 3 -8.67 -8.08 -6.84
C GLU A 3 -8.79 -7.39 -5.49
N ALA A 4 -7.82 -6.57 -5.13
CA ALA A 4 -7.78 -5.79 -3.90
C ALA A 4 -7.53 -4.31 -4.19
N ARG A 5 -8.04 -3.45 -3.31
CA ARG A 5 -7.64 -2.03 -3.28
C ARG A 5 -6.36 -1.88 -2.49
N LEU A 6 -5.36 -1.24 -3.10
CA LEU A 6 -4.08 -0.96 -2.47
C LEU A 6 -4.07 0.47 -1.94
N ASN A 7 -3.90 0.60 -0.62
CA ASN A 7 -3.67 1.87 0.05
C ASN A 7 -2.20 1.99 0.44
N VAL A 8 -1.59 3.16 0.23
CA VAL A 8 -0.20 3.42 0.54
C VAL A 8 -0.09 4.62 1.47
N THR A 9 0.65 4.45 2.56
CA THR A 9 1.07 5.53 3.45
C THR A 9 2.53 5.87 3.20
N TRP A 10 2.85 7.11 2.85
CA TRP A 10 4.23 7.57 2.64
C TRP A 10 4.40 8.99 3.20
N ASN A 11 5.47 9.23 3.97
CA ASN A 11 5.80 10.55 4.52
C ASN A 11 4.62 11.28 5.22
N GLY A 12 3.81 10.54 5.98
CA GLY A 12 2.62 11.06 6.67
C GLY A 12 1.39 11.27 5.78
N GLN A 13 1.48 11.00 4.47
CA GLN A 13 0.38 11.07 3.51
C GLN A 13 -0.19 9.67 3.27
N ASN A 14 -1.46 9.60 2.89
CA ASN A 14 -2.18 8.35 2.67
C ASN A 14 -3.08 8.46 1.43
N GLY A 15 -3.07 7.43 0.58
CA GLY A 15 -3.90 7.41 -0.61
C GLY A 15 -4.08 6.02 -1.20
N ASP A 16 -5.13 5.86 -1.98
CA ASP A 16 -5.42 4.62 -2.71
C ASP A 16 -4.81 4.69 -4.12
N LEU A 17 -4.26 3.57 -4.57
CA LEU A 17 -3.94 3.36 -5.98
C LEU A 17 -5.24 3.31 -6.79
N ALA A 18 -5.26 3.96 -7.95
CA ALA A 18 -6.44 4.00 -8.82
C ALA A 18 -6.82 2.59 -9.33
N ASP A 19 -5.80 1.84 -9.78
CA ASP A 19 -5.95 0.49 -10.30
C ASP A 19 -5.95 -0.54 -9.17
N ALA A 20 -6.74 -1.60 -9.34
CA ALA A 20 -6.74 -2.71 -8.41
C ALA A 20 -5.52 -3.61 -8.63
N VAL A 21 -5.13 -4.34 -7.58
CA VAL A 21 -4.00 -5.28 -7.62
C VAL A 21 -4.48 -6.69 -7.25
N PRO A 22 -3.74 -7.76 -7.61
CA PRO A 22 -4.09 -9.11 -7.16
C PRO A 22 -4.06 -9.21 -5.63
N ALA A 23 -5.14 -9.73 -5.03
CA ALA A 23 -5.27 -9.86 -3.57
C ALA A 23 -4.30 -10.87 -2.96
N ASP A 24 -3.86 -11.85 -3.76
CA ASP A 24 -2.92 -12.91 -3.43
C ASP A 24 -1.47 -12.60 -3.82
N ALA A 25 -1.20 -11.40 -4.37
CA ALA A 25 0.16 -10.94 -4.64
C ALA A 25 1.02 -11.01 -3.39
N THR A 26 2.29 -11.37 -3.54
CA THR A 26 3.28 -11.39 -2.45
C THR A 26 3.56 -9.99 -1.92
N ASP A 27 4.08 -9.88 -0.70
CA ASP A 27 4.45 -8.57 -0.13
C ASP A 27 5.51 -7.85 -0.98
N ALA A 28 6.45 -8.61 -1.57
CA ALA A 28 7.47 -8.06 -2.45
C ALA A 28 6.87 -7.41 -3.71
N GLU A 29 5.88 -8.06 -4.33
CA GLU A 29 5.18 -7.50 -5.49
C GLU A 29 4.39 -6.24 -5.12
N VAL A 30 3.66 -6.29 -3.99
CA VAL A 30 2.88 -5.15 -3.50
C VAL A 30 3.78 -3.94 -3.21
N LEU A 31 4.93 -4.16 -2.57
CA LEU A 31 5.92 -3.11 -2.30
C LEU A 31 6.57 -2.57 -3.58
N ALA A 32 6.79 -3.42 -4.58
CA ALA A 32 7.31 -2.98 -5.88
C ALA A 32 6.31 -2.06 -6.58
N TRP A 33 5.02 -2.43 -6.64
CA TRP A 33 3.99 -1.58 -7.23
C TRP A 33 3.79 -0.27 -6.45
N ALA A 34 3.77 -0.33 -5.11
CA ALA A 34 3.66 0.86 -4.27
C ALA A 34 4.85 1.81 -4.48
N THR A 35 6.06 1.26 -4.62
CA THR A 35 7.27 2.03 -4.93
C THR A 35 7.11 2.78 -6.25
N GLU A 36 6.71 2.10 -7.32
CA GLU A 36 6.54 2.73 -8.63
C GLU A 36 5.39 3.74 -8.64
N ALA A 37 4.31 3.46 -7.91
CA ALA A 37 3.18 4.36 -7.79
C ALA A 37 3.54 5.66 -7.06
N VAL A 38 4.31 5.58 -5.97
CA VAL A 38 4.84 6.77 -5.28
C VAL A 38 5.86 7.52 -6.16
N ARG A 39 6.73 6.81 -6.90
CA ARG A 39 7.70 7.46 -7.80
C ARG A 39 7.04 8.23 -8.94
N SER A 40 6.00 7.66 -9.52
CA SER A 40 5.26 8.24 -10.64
C SER A 40 4.23 9.29 -10.21
N GLY A 41 3.83 9.30 -8.94
CA GLY A 41 2.77 10.17 -8.43
C GLY A 41 1.37 9.71 -8.82
N SER A 42 1.18 8.41 -9.07
CA SER A 42 -0.11 7.83 -9.47
C SER A 42 -1.10 7.62 -8.31
N ILE A 43 -0.68 7.92 -7.08
CA ILE A 43 -1.49 7.79 -5.86
C ILE A 43 -2.08 9.14 -5.50
N ALA A 44 -3.40 9.27 -5.57
CA ALA A 44 -4.08 10.50 -5.19
C ALA A 44 -3.85 10.82 -3.71
N GLY A 45 -3.42 12.04 -3.40
CA GLY A 45 -3.16 12.48 -2.02
C GLY A 45 -1.76 12.15 -1.48
N VAL A 46 -0.92 11.44 -2.24
CA VAL A 46 0.49 11.20 -1.91
C VAL A 46 1.37 11.94 -2.93
N ALA A 47 2.29 12.77 -2.44
CA ALA A 47 3.23 13.48 -3.28
C ALA A 47 4.22 12.51 -3.93
N ALA A 48 4.52 12.74 -5.21
CA ALA A 48 5.48 11.92 -5.92
C ALA A 48 6.88 12.03 -5.29
N ASP A 49 7.54 10.90 -5.07
CA ASP A 49 8.90 10.86 -4.53
C ASP A 49 9.76 9.83 -5.27
N ARG A 50 10.71 10.34 -6.07
CA ARG A 50 11.64 9.50 -6.84
C ARG A 50 12.63 8.73 -5.96
N ARG A 51 12.81 9.13 -4.70
CA ARG A 51 13.74 8.52 -3.73
C ARG A 51 13.02 7.67 -2.70
N VAL A 52 11.72 7.40 -2.88
CA VAL A 52 10.97 6.51 -1.98
C VAL A 52 11.72 5.20 -1.76
N ASP A 53 11.80 4.81 -0.49
CA ASP A 53 12.30 3.53 -0.04
C ASP A 53 11.28 2.93 0.93
N LEU A 54 10.60 1.88 0.47
CA LEU A 54 9.62 1.14 1.26
C LEU A 54 10.23 -0.08 1.95
N THR A 55 11.57 -0.18 2.00
CA THR A 55 12.24 -1.23 2.76
C THR A 55 11.85 -1.16 4.23
N GLY A 56 11.39 -2.28 4.80
CA GLY A 56 10.93 -2.34 6.19
C GLY A 56 9.49 -1.87 6.41
N PHE A 57 8.76 -1.50 5.36
CA PHE A 57 7.32 -1.32 5.42
C PHE A 57 6.62 -2.68 5.55
N VAL A 58 5.39 -2.65 6.06
CA VAL A 58 4.54 -3.84 6.19
C VAL A 58 3.36 -3.76 5.23
N VAL A 59 2.90 -4.93 4.79
CA VAL A 59 1.69 -5.09 3.99
C VAL A 59 0.62 -5.75 4.85
N ASP A 60 -0.36 -4.99 5.30
CA ASP A 60 -1.53 -5.56 5.98
C ASP A 60 -2.58 -5.99 4.97
N ARG A 61 -3.26 -7.11 5.26
CA ARG A 61 -4.25 -7.71 4.36
C ARG A 61 -5.58 -7.86 5.08
N PHE A 62 -6.63 -7.28 4.50
CA PHE A 62 -7.98 -7.36 5.02
C PHE A 62 -8.87 -8.05 3.99
N PRO A 63 -9.55 -9.15 4.36
CA PRO A 63 -10.51 -9.80 3.48
C PRO A 63 -11.72 -8.89 3.23
N ALA A 64 -12.45 -9.15 2.15
CA ALA A 64 -13.74 -8.50 1.92
C ALA A 64 -14.72 -8.84 3.05
N THR A 65 -15.52 -7.85 3.44
CA THR A 65 -16.64 -8.01 4.39
C THR A 65 -17.96 -7.60 3.73
N ARG A 66 -19.07 -7.69 4.45
CA ARG A 66 -20.38 -7.22 3.96
C ARG A 66 -20.39 -5.70 3.76
N GLU A 67 -19.67 -4.96 4.60
CA GLU A 67 -19.58 -3.51 4.60
C GLU A 67 -18.52 -3.00 3.62
N LEU A 68 -17.47 -3.79 3.39
CA LEU A 68 -16.39 -3.51 2.45
C LEU A 68 -16.27 -4.68 1.46
N PRO A 69 -16.98 -4.64 0.32
CA PRO A 69 -17.17 -5.81 -0.55
C PRO A 69 -15.93 -6.18 -1.39
N TYR A 70 -14.78 -5.61 -1.10
CA TYR A 70 -13.52 -5.88 -1.79
C TYR A 70 -12.39 -6.03 -0.75
N PRO A 71 -11.45 -6.97 -0.97
CA PRO A 71 -10.23 -7.05 -0.18
C PRO A 71 -9.45 -5.73 -0.20
N ARG A 72 -8.75 -5.44 0.88
CA ARG A 72 -7.85 -4.28 0.98
C ARG A 72 -6.45 -4.70 1.39
N LEU A 73 -5.46 -4.10 0.75
CA LEU A 73 -4.06 -4.18 1.10
C LEU A 73 -3.59 -2.80 1.55
N PHE A 74 -2.84 -2.73 2.65
CA PHE A 74 -2.28 -1.48 3.16
C PHE A 74 -0.77 -1.57 3.27
N VAL A 75 -0.06 -0.70 2.55
CA VAL A 75 1.38 -0.48 2.69
C VAL A 75 1.59 0.67 3.66
N ARG A 76 2.24 0.41 4.79
CA ARG A 76 2.51 1.43 5.80
C ARG A 76 3.85 1.21 6.49
N PRO A 77 4.46 2.26 7.07
CA PRO A 77 5.67 2.08 7.86
C PRO A 77 5.38 1.11 9.01
N LYS A 78 6.36 0.25 9.31
CA LYS A 78 6.28 -0.61 10.49
C LYS A 78 6.23 0.27 11.73
N THR A 79 5.17 0.13 12.53
CA THR A 79 5.12 0.75 13.85
C THR A 79 6.26 0.17 14.70
N PRO A 80 7.21 0.97 15.21
CA PRO A 80 8.18 0.48 16.15
C PRO A 80 7.44 0.15 17.44
N PHE A 81 7.29 -1.13 17.75
CA PHE A 81 6.84 -1.54 19.08
C PHE A 81 8.03 -1.35 20.04
N GLY A 82 7.89 -0.42 21.00
CA GLY A 82 8.77 -0.35 22.18
C GLY A 82 10.04 0.49 22.06
N ALA A 83 9.97 1.72 21.56
CA ALA A 83 10.95 2.73 21.98
C ALA A 83 10.54 3.24 23.37
N ALA A 84 11.03 2.57 24.41
CA ALA A 84 11.07 3.10 25.77
C ALA A 84 12.40 3.84 25.99
#